data_AF-A0A9N9N3P6-F1
#
_entry.id   AF-A0A9N9N3P6-F1
#
_cell.length_a   1.000
_cell.length_b   1.000
_cell.length_c   1.000
_cell.angle_alpha   90.00
_cell.angle_beta   90.00
_cell.angle_gamma   90.00
#
_symmetry.space_group_name_H-M   'P 1'
#
loop_
_entity.id
_entity.type
_entity.pdbx_description
1 polymer ?
#
loop_
_entity_poly.entity_id
_entity_poly.type
_entity_poly.pdbx_seq_one_letter_code
_entity_poly.pdbx_strand_id
1 'polypeptide(L)'
;MELFLILSLVSFGLAYDKASFYGASYISYPLQEAKGVTDISFRFRTHLSDALLLLAAGKTDYCMIRLESGRLKLHINLGAGESELSSVKGMSLNDSQWHHVSIIRREANLTMKVDDSVVKKKLPGRFFELNIHFGIFLGGQGDFSELFLGHMENFRGCMEDVFYNGVKIIEKARSRSGSVHVEGVTWNCAPEFDADLNSEISFVDEGAYLVLPKINSRAGGRWHMEFKTITQNAMILYNPGGGRGSDFLAVEILDGVVRVKMARGQIVHSLRINDGQWHKMHISFNPALIELSVDNVAMSTRIESGGTRYLDLSDSFYLGGIETEKRQRAFAKGIKAADSSIMGCIKGVEVEERLFGLPNAAVTYGVSPRCVWWYPCDASPGNPPCLPHATCHQHGVDHFTCKCDSDLCINPDYAEKYKVFSRSSSELELVALYPLTVQEGGVAVITTQNIDVILDHHKYGVRPSGVLLHVAQSPQHGRIAIDLSLQRNTPPFTNYIEGEKSKQFFTLLDLTRDKVRYVHDGSENHQDAIVLDMELIPETKFTLPSYLQGRNTFVLHVNVTPVNDPPVLNLLPGKLLRLTQSVRSASIILHDLLLSSCMLCFTTYSVKSTRL
;
A
#
# COMPACT_ATOMS: atom_id res chain seq x y z
N MET A 1 22.28 -51.09 -5.73
CA MET A 1 22.44 -49.76 -5.11
C MET A 1 21.20 -48.98 -5.49
N GLU A 2 20.28 -48.87 -4.54
CA GLU A 2 18.90 -48.43 -4.74
C GLU A 2 18.80 -46.95 -5.09
N LEU A 3 17.92 -46.61 -6.03
CA LEU A 3 17.63 -45.24 -6.44
C LEU A 3 16.46 -44.73 -5.59
N PHE A 4 16.75 -43.97 -4.54
CA PHE A 4 15.72 -43.26 -3.77
C PHE A 4 15.26 -42.02 -4.53
N LEU A 5 14.05 -42.09 -5.08
CA LEU A 5 13.32 -40.94 -5.64
C LEU A 5 12.61 -40.22 -4.48
N ILE A 6 13.15 -39.08 -4.06
CA ILE A 6 12.49 -38.18 -3.10
C ILE A 6 11.35 -37.47 -3.83
N LEU A 7 10.13 -37.95 -3.63
CA LEU A 7 8.90 -37.25 -4.01
C LEU A 7 8.70 -36.08 -3.04
N SER A 8 9.02 -34.88 -3.49
CA SER A 8 8.60 -33.66 -2.79
C SER A 8 7.08 -33.53 -2.88
N LEU A 9 6.39 -33.72 -1.75
CA LEU A 9 4.99 -33.37 -1.58
C LEU A 9 4.87 -31.83 -1.66
N VAL A 10 4.62 -31.32 -2.85
CA VAL A 10 4.06 -29.98 -3.02
C VAL A 10 2.64 -30.04 -2.46
N SER A 11 2.43 -29.42 -1.30
CA SER A 11 1.09 -29.14 -0.81
C SER A 11 0.39 -28.23 -1.81
N PHE A 12 -0.35 -28.81 -2.75
CA PHE A 12 -1.38 -28.09 -3.49
C PHE A 12 -2.44 -27.66 -2.48
N GLY A 13 -2.25 -26.47 -1.89
CA GLY A 13 -3.36 -25.77 -1.26
C GLY A 13 -4.44 -25.64 -2.32
N LEU A 14 -5.63 -26.18 -2.06
CA LEU A 14 -6.81 -25.91 -2.87
C LEU A 14 -6.95 -24.39 -2.91
N ALA A 15 -6.68 -23.79 -4.07
CA ALA A 15 -6.88 -22.36 -4.28
C ALA A 15 -8.39 -22.13 -4.30
N TYR A 16 -8.96 -21.86 -3.13
CA TYR A 16 -10.37 -21.48 -3.01
C TYR A 16 -10.61 -20.14 -3.72
N ASP A 17 -11.75 -20.03 -4.37
CA ASP A 17 -12.09 -18.84 -5.14
C ASP A 17 -12.58 -17.75 -4.19
N LYS A 18 -11.67 -16.84 -3.79
CA LYS A 18 -11.97 -15.72 -2.90
C LYS A 18 -12.30 -14.44 -3.67
N ALA A 19 -13.15 -13.63 -3.07
CA ALA A 19 -13.49 -12.28 -3.51
C ALA A 19 -13.66 -11.33 -2.33
N SER A 20 -13.17 -10.09 -2.48
CA SER A 20 -13.39 -9.00 -1.54
C SER A 20 -14.45 -8.04 -2.06
N PHE A 21 -15.34 -7.62 -1.16
CA PHE A 21 -16.39 -6.65 -1.40
C PHE A 21 -16.18 -5.45 -0.47
N TYR A 22 -16.36 -4.24 -1.01
CA TYR A 22 -15.96 -2.99 -0.38
C TYR A 22 -17.17 -2.07 -0.11
N GLY A 23 -18.37 -2.64 0.02
CA GLY A 23 -19.61 -1.90 0.33
C GLY A 23 -20.27 -1.18 -0.86
N ALA A 24 -19.52 -0.82 -1.90
CA ALA A 24 -20.10 -0.44 -3.21
C ALA A 24 -20.02 -1.59 -4.23
N SER A 25 -19.32 -2.67 -3.87
CA SER A 25 -19.03 -3.79 -4.76
C SER A 25 -20.20 -4.76 -4.88
N TYR A 26 -20.35 -5.36 -6.05
CA TYR A 26 -21.30 -6.46 -6.23
C TYR A 26 -20.92 -7.38 -7.39
N ILE A 27 -21.49 -8.60 -7.35
CA ILE A 27 -21.48 -9.55 -8.46
C ILE A 27 -22.93 -9.86 -8.83
N SER A 28 -23.29 -9.71 -10.09
CA SER A 28 -24.58 -10.12 -10.63
C SER A 28 -24.39 -11.25 -11.66
N TYR A 29 -24.90 -12.42 -11.33
CA TYR A 29 -24.89 -13.60 -12.18
C TYR A 29 -26.28 -13.83 -12.77
N PRO A 30 -26.46 -13.66 -14.10
CA PRO A 30 -27.76 -13.87 -14.73
C PRO A 30 -28.15 -15.35 -14.68
N LEU A 31 -29.33 -15.62 -14.14
CA LEU A 31 -29.87 -16.97 -14.02
C LEU A 31 -31.39 -16.92 -14.14
N GLN A 32 -31.95 -17.84 -14.93
CA GLN A 32 -33.38 -18.10 -14.99
C GLN A 32 -33.64 -19.55 -14.62
N GLU A 33 -34.43 -19.78 -13.58
CA GLU A 33 -34.81 -21.12 -13.16
C GLU A 33 -36.13 -21.12 -12.37
N ALA A 34 -36.80 -22.27 -12.40
CA ALA A 34 -37.94 -22.58 -11.55
C ALA A 34 -37.70 -23.96 -10.95
N LYS A 35 -37.36 -24.02 -9.66
CA LYS A 35 -37.00 -25.29 -9.00
C LYS A 35 -37.64 -25.44 -7.63
N GLY A 36 -38.10 -26.67 -7.34
CA GLY A 36 -38.48 -27.13 -5.99
C GLY A 36 -37.29 -27.38 -5.05
N VAL A 37 -36.07 -27.18 -5.54
CA VAL A 37 -34.81 -27.51 -4.85
C VAL A 37 -33.89 -26.28 -4.87
N THR A 38 -33.24 -26.02 -3.73
CA THR A 38 -32.25 -24.93 -3.61
C THR A 38 -31.07 -25.42 -2.77
N ASP A 39 -29.88 -25.39 -3.34
CA ASP A 39 -28.61 -25.75 -2.69
C ASP A 39 -27.65 -24.56 -2.75
N ILE A 40 -27.37 -23.97 -1.59
CA ILE A 40 -26.50 -22.80 -1.44
C ILE A 40 -25.39 -23.14 -0.44
N SER A 41 -24.15 -22.84 -0.78
CA SER A 41 -23.02 -22.94 0.14
C SER A 41 -22.06 -21.78 -0.11
N PHE A 42 -21.52 -21.19 0.94
CA PHE A 42 -20.47 -20.17 0.84
C PHE A 42 -19.79 -19.99 2.19
N ARG A 43 -18.59 -19.41 2.17
CA ARG A 43 -17.95 -18.90 3.38
C ARG A 43 -17.84 -17.39 3.31
N PHE A 44 -17.96 -16.74 4.45
CA PHE A 44 -17.80 -15.28 4.53
C PHE A 44 -17.11 -14.88 5.83
N ARG A 45 -16.55 -13.67 5.83
CA ARG A 45 -16.10 -12.96 7.04
C ARG A 45 -16.33 -11.46 6.90
N THR A 46 -16.70 -10.78 7.99
CA THR A 46 -16.97 -9.34 8.01
C THR A 46 -16.96 -8.78 9.43
N HIS A 47 -16.85 -7.45 9.56
CA HIS A 47 -17.11 -6.69 10.79
C HIS A 47 -18.55 -6.17 10.88
N LEU A 48 -19.30 -6.19 9.76
CA LEU A 48 -20.64 -5.61 9.69
C LEU A 48 -21.67 -6.48 10.42
N SER A 49 -22.48 -5.84 11.28
CA SER A 49 -23.62 -6.50 11.92
C SER A 49 -24.81 -6.70 10.98
N ASP A 50 -24.91 -5.86 9.94
CA ASP A 50 -26.03 -5.80 9.01
C ASP A 50 -25.46 -5.66 7.59
N ALA A 51 -25.80 -6.60 6.71
CA ALA A 51 -25.29 -6.64 5.34
C ALA A 51 -26.04 -7.65 4.45
N LEU A 52 -26.28 -7.32 3.19
CA LEU A 52 -26.77 -8.25 2.18
C LEU A 52 -25.65 -9.18 1.68
N LEU A 53 -25.78 -10.49 1.90
CA LEU A 53 -24.79 -11.47 1.45
C LEU A 53 -25.11 -12.01 0.06
N LEU A 54 -26.33 -12.52 -0.12
CA LEU A 54 -26.79 -13.15 -1.36
C LEU A 54 -28.27 -12.86 -1.58
N LEU A 55 -28.64 -12.54 -2.81
CA LEU A 55 -30.02 -12.41 -3.26
C LEU A 55 -30.23 -13.22 -4.55
N ALA A 56 -31.11 -14.20 -4.52
CA ALA A 56 -31.68 -14.82 -5.71
C ALA A 56 -33.03 -14.16 -6.00
N ALA A 57 -33.14 -13.44 -7.12
CA ALA A 57 -34.29 -12.58 -7.39
C ALA A 57 -35.14 -13.03 -8.59
N GLY A 58 -36.44 -13.18 -8.33
CA GLY A 58 -37.51 -13.31 -9.30
C GLY A 58 -38.40 -12.07 -9.32
N LYS A 59 -39.50 -12.14 -10.09
CA LYS A 59 -40.51 -11.07 -10.16
C LYS A 59 -41.33 -10.95 -8.87
N THR A 60 -41.72 -12.09 -8.31
CA THR A 60 -42.49 -12.21 -7.05
C THR A 60 -41.75 -12.99 -6.00
N ASP A 61 -40.91 -13.92 -6.45
CA ASP A 61 -40.21 -14.88 -5.61
C ASP A 61 -38.79 -14.40 -5.37
N TYR A 62 -38.28 -14.64 -4.17
CA TYR A 62 -36.88 -14.37 -3.86
C TYR A 62 -36.38 -15.27 -2.73
N CYS A 63 -35.07 -15.44 -2.70
CA CYS A 63 -34.33 -15.99 -1.57
C CYS A 63 -33.21 -15.02 -1.23
N MET A 64 -33.29 -14.41 -0.06
CA MET A 64 -32.37 -13.38 0.40
C MET A 64 -31.69 -13.83 1.68
N ILE A 65 -30.37 -13.73 1.71
CA ILE A 65 -29.53 -14.07 2.84
C ILE A 65 -28.78 -12.82 3.27
N ARG A 66 -28.96 -12.43 4.52
CA ARG A 66 -28.37 -11.21 5.09
C ARG A 66 -27.90 -11.44 6.52
N LEU A 67 -27.00 -10.57 6.97
CA LEU A 67 -26.76 -10.36 8.38
C LEU A 67 -27.78 -9.37 8.92
N GLU A 68 -28.30 -9.64 10.10
CA GLU A 68 -29.08 -8.67 10.89
C GLU A 68 -28.67 -8.78 12.36
N SER A 69 -28.15 -7.67 12.91
CA SER A 69 -27.60 -7.63 14.27
C SER A 69 -26.61 -8.78 14.56
N GLY A 70 -25.71 -9.05 13.61
CA GLY A 70 -24.66 -10.06 13.70
C GLY A 70 -25.14 -11.51 13.46
N ARG A 71 -26.42 -11.73 13.15
CA ARG A 71 -26.97 -13.07 12.91
C ARG A 71 -27.32 -13.28 11.45
N LEU A 72 -27.14 -14.51 10.96
CA LEU A 72 -27.55 -14.88 9.61
C LEU A 72 -29.07 -15.06 9.56
N LYS A 73 -29.72 -14.37 8.63
CA LYS A 73 -31.14 -14.51 8.34
C LYS A 73 -31.35 -14.83 6.87
N LEU A 74 -32.17 -15.86 6.64
CA LEU A 74 -32.72 -16.20 5.34
C LEU A 74 -34.18 -15.77 5.27
N HIS A 75 -34.50 -14.94 4.29
CA HIS A 75 -35.86 -14.56 3.92
C HIS A 75 -36.19 -15.20 2.58
N ILE A 76 -37.27 -15.99 2.53
CA ILE A 76 -37.69 -16.66 1.29
C ILE A 76 -39.18 -16.44 1.04
N ASN A 77 -39.51 -16.07 -0.19
CA ASN A 77 -40.87 -15.92 -0.67
C ASN A 77 -41.04 -16.76 -1.94
N LEU A 78 -42.05 -17.64 -1.93
CA LEU A 78 -42.40 -18.54 -3.04
C LEU A 78 -43.80 -18.20 -3.61
N GLY A 79 -44.20 -16.93 -3.50
CA GLY A 79 -45.51 -16.42 -3.96
C GLY A 79 -46.64 -16.48 -2.93
N ALA A 80 -46.43 -17.09 -1.76
CA ALA A 80 -47.43 -17.22 -0.68
C ALA A 80 -47.10 -16.36 0.56
N GLY A 81 -46.22 -15.37 0.42
CA GLY A 81 -45.73 -14.52 1.50
C GLY A 81 -44.34 -14.93 1.98
N GLU A 82 -43.69 -14.02 2.71
CA GLU A 82 -42.32 -14.22 3.19
C GLU A 82 -42.26 -15.16 4.40
N SER A 83 -41.25 -16.02 4.41
CA SER A 83 -40.85 -16.82 5.55
C SER A 83 -39.40 -16.53 5.94
N GLU A 84 -39.17 -16.27 7.23
CA GLU A 84 -37.82 -16.06 7.78
C GLU A 84 -37.26 -17.33 8.45
N LEU A 85 -35.97 -17.60 8.31
CA LEU A 85 -35.19 -18.53 9.11
C LEU A 85 -33.92 -17.85 9.63
N SER A 86 -33.76 -17.80 10.95
CA SER A 86 -32.59 -17.18 11.61
C SER A 86 -31.61 -18.25 12.10
N SER A 87 -30.32 -17.90 12.16
CA SER A 87 -29.31 -18.69 12.89
C SER A 87 -29.61 -18.71 14.39
N VAL A 88 -28.91 -19.59 15.11
CA VAL A 88 -29.10 -19.77 16.56
C VAL A 88 -28.85 -18.46 17.32
N LYS A 89 -29.65 -18.22 18.38
CA LYS A 89 -29.46 -17.04 19.24
C LYS A 89 -28.11 -17.11 19.94
N GLY A 90 -27.43 -15.96 20.05
CA GLY A 90 -26.12 -15.84 20.71
C GLY A 90 -24.91 -16.10 19.80
N MET A 91 -25.12 -16.53 18.56
CA MET A 91 -24.06 -16.64 17.55
C MET A 91 -23.89 -15.30 16.82
N SER A 92 -22.77 -14.63 17.05
CA SER A 92 -22.36 -13.41 16.33
C SER A 92 -21.43 -13.81 15.20
N LEU A 93 -21.72 -13.39 13.97
CA LEU A 93 -21.00 -13.77 12.75
C LEU A 93 -20.19 -12.62 12.15
N ASN A 94 -20.10 -11.51 12.89
CA ASN A 94 -19.37 -10.30 12.53
C ASN A 94 -18.07 -10.17 13.36
N ASP A 95 -17.46 -11.30 13.72
CA ASP A 95 -16.26 -11.43 14.55
C ASP A 95 -14.96 -11.47 13.70
N SER A 96 -15.07 -11.19 12.40
CA SER A 96 -13.99 -11.25 11.40
C SER A 96 -13.39 -12.63 11.14
N GLN A 97 -13.99 -13.69 11.67
CA GLN A 97 -13.62 -15.06 11.37
C GLN A 97 -14.40 -15.60 10.17
N TRP A 98 -13.86 -16.65 9.56
CA TRP A 98 -14.54 -17.33 8.46
C TRP A 98 -15.64 -18.23 8.99
N HIS A 99 -16.88 -17.94 8.59
CA HIS A 99 -18.04 -18.79 8.85
C HIS A 99 -18.45 -19.53 7.59
N HIS A 100 -18.82 -20.81 7.73
CA HIS A 100 -19.36 -21.63 6.64
C HIS A 100 -20.88 -21.71 6.72
N VAL A 101 -21.54 -21.32 5.64
CA VAL A 101 -23.00 -21.40 5.51
C VAL A 101 -23.35 -22.45 4.47
N SER A 102 -24.29 -23.33 4.82
CA SER A 102 -24.92 -24.28 3.90
C SER A 102 -26.43 -24.27 4.07
N ILE A 103 -27.15 -24.04 2.98
CA ILE A 103 -28.61 -24.01 2.94
C ILE A 103 -29.08 -25.05 1.92
N ILE A 104 -29.95 -25.93 2.38
CA ILE A 104 -30.53 -27.01 1.58
C ILE A 104 -32.04 -26.92 1.72
N ARG A 105 -32.72 -26.70 0.60
CA ARG A 105 -34.17 -26.72 0.49
C ARG A 105 -34.60 -27.85 -0.42
N ARG A 106 -35.55 -28.66 0.04
CA ARG A 106 -36.25 -29.69 -0.75
C ARG A 106 -37.74 -29.48 -0.52
N GLU A 107 -38.43 -28.96 -1.52
CA GLU A 107 -39.82 -28.50 -1.44
C GLU A 107 -40.04 -27.56 -0.24
N ALA A 108 -40.91 -27.96 0.70
CA ALA A 108 -41.21 -27.21 1.92
C ALA A 108 -40.09 -27.29 2.98
N ASN A 109 -39.20 -28.28 2.90
CA ASN A 109 -38.22 -28.53 3.95
C ASN A 109 -37.00 -27.65 3.72
N LEU A 110 -36.78 -26.69 4.61
CA LEU A 110 -35.64 -25.78 4.60
C LEU A 110 -34.70 -26.12 5.77
N THR A 111 -33.43 -26.35 5.46
CA THR A 111 -32.36 -26.55 6.44
C THR A 111 -31.27 -25.52 6.21
N MET A 112 -30.85 -24.85 7.27
CA MET A 112 -29.70 -23.93 7.28
C MET A 112 -28.69 -24.42 8.31
N LYS A 113 -27.45 -24.61 7.88
CA LYS A 113 -26.30 -24.93 8.71
C LYS A 113 -25.34 -23.75 8.67
N VAL A 114 -24.95 -23.25 9.84
CA VAL A 114 -23.92 -22.23 10.02
C VAL A 114 -22.87 -22.82 10.94
N ASP A 115 -21.66 -22.98 10.44
CA ASP A 115 -20.58 -23.76 11.05
C ASP A 115 -21.11 -25.13 11.50
N ASP A 116 -21.16 -25.43 12.79
CA ASP A 116 -21.68 -26.71 13.30
C ASP A 116 -23.15 -26.66 13.74
N SER A 117 -23.80 -25.49 13.68
CA SER A 117 -25.17 -25.30 14.13
C SER A 117 -26.19 -25.48 13.01
N VAL A 118 -27.20 -26.33 13.22
CA VAL A 118 -28.25 -26.63 12.23
C VAL A 118 -29.61 -26.14 12.72
N VAL A 119 -30.31 -25.38 11.88
CA VAL A 119 -31.70 -24.93 12.09
C VAL A 119 -32.57 -25.41 10.93
N LYS A 120 -33.76 -25.91 11.23
CA LYS A 120 -34.71 -26.43 10.23
C LYS A 120 -36.05 -25.71 10.34
N LYS A 121 -36.72 -25.51 9.20
CA LYS A 121 -38.07 -24.96 9.13
C LYS A 121 -38.85 -25.62 7.99
N LYS A 122 -40.14 -25.82 8.20
CA LYS A 122 -41.07 -26.22 7.14
C LYS A 122 -41.80 -24.98 6.64
N LEU A 123 -41.65 -24.68 5.34
CA LEU A 123 -42.26 -23.51 4.72
C LEU A 123 -43.79 -23.70 4.61
N PRO A 124 -44.58 -22.65 4.87
CA PRO A 124 -46.02 -22.67 4.67
C PRO A 124 -46.37 -22.62 3.18
N GLY A 125 -47.60 -23.02 2.83
CA GLY A 125 -48.12 -22.94 1.46
C GLY A 125 -48.14 -24.29 0.73
N ARG A 126 -48.54 -24.23 -0.56
CA ARG A 126 -48.69 -25.40 -1.45
C ARG A 126 -47.80 -25.33 -2.70
N PHE A 127 -47.22 -24.17 -2.99
CA PHE A 127 -46.28 -23.96 -4.08
C PHE A 127 -44.87 -23.94 -3.52
N PHE A 128 -43.98 -24.75 -4.09
CA PHE A 128 -42.62 -24.91 -3.58
C PHE A 128 -41.55 -24.57 -4.63
N GLU A 129 -41.95 -24.06 -5.79
CA GLU A 129 -41.02 -23.59 -6.80
C GLU A 129 -40.51 -22.20 -6.43
N LEU A 130 -39.19 -22.00 -6.52
CA LEU A 130 -38.57 -20.69 -6.44
C LEU A 130 -38.31 -20.22 -7.87
N ASN A 131 -39.02 -19.18 -8.32
CA ASN A 131 -38.96 -18.69 -9.70
C ASN A 131 -38.01 -17.50 -9.87
N ILE A 132 -36.75 -17.77 -10.19
CA ILE A 132 -35.71 -16.77 -10.41
C ILE A 132 -35.73 -16.27 -11.86
N HIS A 133 -35.76 -14.95 -12.03
CA HIS A 133 -35.86 -14.30 -13.34
C HIS A 133 -34.70 -13.33 -13.62
N PHE A 134 -34.23 -12.65 -12.57
CA PHE A 134 -33.22 -11.60 -12.67
C PHE A 134 -31.81 -12.12 -12.39
N GLY A 135 -31.69 -13.17 -11.58
CA GLY A 135 -30.43 -13.85 -11.32
C GLY A 135 -30.03 -13.85 -9.85
N ILE A 136 -28.72 -14.02 -9.62
CA ILE A 136 -28.09 -14.09 -8.31
C ILE A 136 -27.19 -12.86 -8.11
N PHE A 137 -27.37 -12.17 -7.00
CA PHE A 137 -26.60 -10.99 -6.62
C PHE A 137 -25.80 -11.30 -5.34
N LEU A 138 -24.51 -10.94 -5.31
CA LEU A 138 -23.64 -11.08 -4.16
C LEU A 138 -23.15 -9.72 -3.69
N GLY A 139 -23.18 -9.52 -2.38
CA GLY A 139 -22.69 -8.35 -1.67
C GLY A 139 -23.50 -7.06 -1.86
N GLY A 140 -24.02 -6.81 -3.05
CA GLY A 140 -24.92 -5.70 -3.32
C GLY A 140 -25.88 -6.04 -4.44
N GLN A 141 -26.94 -5.26 -4.59
CA GLN A 141 -27.96 -5.46 -5.63
C GLN A 141 -27.69 -4.66 -6.92
N GLY A 142 -26.68 -3.79 -6.93
CA GLY A 142 -26.39 -2.91 -8.07
C GLY A 142 -27.61 -2.06 -8.43
N ASP A 143 -27.91 -1.96 -9.72
CA ASP A 143 -29.09 -1.23 -10.23
C ASP A 143 -30.42 -1.95 -9.96
N PHE A 144 -30.40 -3.21 -9.52
CA PHE A 144 -31.62 -3.93 -9.20
C PHE A 144 -32.23 -3.31 -7.95
N SER A 145 -33.39 -2.68 -8.10
CA SER A 145 -34.12 -2.06 -6.99
C SER A 145 -35.60 -2.45 -7.08
N GLU A 146 -36.07 -3.13 -6.04
CA GLU A 146 -37.47 -3.53 -5.89
C GLU A 146 -37.96 -3.10 -4.51
N LEU A 147 -39.21 -2.63 -4.42
CA LEU A 147 -39.76 -2.03 -3.20
C LEU A 147 -39.72 -2.99 -2.01
N PHE A 148 -39.86 -4.30 -2.25
CA PHE A 148 -39.85 -5.32 -1.20
C PHE A 148 -38.49 -5.54 -0.54
N LEU A 149 -37.39 -5.10 -1.17
CA LEU A 149 -36.04 -5.21 -0.60
C LEU A 149 -35.77 -4.15 0.48
N GLY A 150 -36.51 -3.04 0.47
CA GLY A 150 -36.27 -1.93 1.40
C GLY A 150 -34.89 -1.30 1.23
N HIS A 151 -34.37 -0.69 2.29
CA HIS A 151 -33.00 -0.19 2.34
C HIS A 151 -32.10 -1.26 2.98
N MET A 152 -31.14 -1.75 2.22
CA MET A 152 -30.19 -2.77 2.67
C MET A 152 -28.76 -2.23 2.63
N GLU A 153 -28.00 -2.52 3.67
CA GLU A 153 -26.57 -2.29 3.69
C GLU A 153 -25.89 -3.30 2.79
N ASN A 154 -25.03 -2.83 1.91
CA ASN A 154 -24.20 -3.69 1.08
C ASN A 154 -23.11 -4.35 1.93
N PHE A 155 -22.68 -5.54 1.51
CA PHE A 155 -21.61 -6.27 2.15
C PHE A 155 -20.26 -5.64 1.92
N ARG A 156 -19.53 -5.52 3.03
CA ARG A 156 -18.10 -5.27 3.06
C ARG A 156 -17.40 -6.39 3.80
N GLY A 157 -16.44 -7.05 3.15
CA GLY A 157 -15.76 -8.23 3.68
C GLY A 157 -15.33 -9.19 2.58
N CYS A 158 -15.01 -10.43 2.96
CA CYS A 158 -14.59 -11.46 2.02
C CYS A 158 -15.63 -12.57 1.91
N MET A 159 -15.80 -13.11 0.71
CA MET A 159 -16.51 -14.37 0.46
C MET A 159 -15.60 -15.34 -0.30
N GLU A 160 -15.78 -16.64 -0.05
CA GLU A 160 -15.16 -17.69 -0.84
C GLU A 160 -16.15 -18.85 -1.07
N ASP A 161 -15.91 -19.61 -2.14
CA ASP A 161 -16.66 -20.82 -2.51
C ASP A 161 -18.17 -20.65 -2.61
N VAL A 162 -18.60 -19.52 -3.18
CA VAL A 162 -20.04 -19.25 -3.36
C VAL A 162 -20.62 -20.16 -4.43
N PHE A 163 -21.47 -21.07 -3.98
CA PHE A 163 -22.16 -22.08 -4.77
C PHE A 163 -23.67 -21.88 -4.71
N TYR A 164 -24.33 -21.94 -5.87
CA TYR A 164 -25.77 -21.92 -6.01
C TYR A 164 -26.21 -22.95 -7.06
N ASN A 165 -26.97 -23.98 -6.67
CA ASN A 165 -27.59 -24.98 -7.55
C ASN A 165 -26.66 -25.58 -8.64
N GLY A 166 -25.41 -25.89 -8.29
CA GLY A 166 -24.43 -26.46 -9.23
C GLY A 166 -23.44 -25.43 -9.81
N VAL A 167 -23.66 -24.14 -9.59
CA VAL A 167 -22.87 -23.05 -10.16
C VAL A 167 -21.97 -22.44 -9.09
N LYS A 168 -20.66 -22.40 -9.35
CA LYS A 168 -19.69 -21.65 -8.56
C LYS A 168 -19.63 -20.19 -9.04
N ILE A 169 -20.28 -19.30 -8.34
CA ILE A 169 -20.53 -17.92 -8.79
C ILE A 169 -19.23 -17.11 -8.89
N ILE A 170 -18.33 -17.21 -7.89
CA ILE A 170 -17.05 -16.49 -7.91
C ILE A 170 -16.15 -16.98 -9.06
N GLU A 171 -16.12 -18.29 -9.34
CA GLU A 171 -15.38 -18.86 -10.47
C GLU A 171 -15.89 -18.29 -11.81
N LYS A 172 -17.21 -18.22 -11.99
CA LYS A 172 -17.85 -17.61 -13.17
C LYS A 172 -17.54 -16.13 -13.29
N ALA A 173 -17.57 -15.40 -12.17
CA ALA A 173 -17.27 -13.99 -12.11
C ALA A 173 -15.80 -13.70 -12.48
N ARG A 174 -14.84 -14.46 -11.93
CA ARG A 174 -13.41 -14.29 -12.22
C ARG A 174 -13.07 -14.60 -13.67
N SER A 175 -13.65 -15.68 -14.21
CA SER A 175 -13.48 -16.06 -15.62
C SER A 175 -14.31 -15.20 -16.59
N ARG A 176 -15.11 -14.24 -16.09
CA ARG A 176 -16.05 -13.41 -16.85
C ARG A 176 -16.94 -14.27 -17.78
N SER A 177 -17.34 -15.46 -17.32
CA SER A 177 -18.08 -16.42 -18.13
C SER A 177 -19.58 -16.42 -17.80
N GLY A 178 -20.43 -16.33 -18.83
CA GLY A 178 -21.88 -16.33 -18.66
C GLY A 178 -22.47 -14.95 -18.36
N SER A 179 -21.93 -13.89 -18.96
CA SER A 179 -22.44 -12.51 -18.85
C SER A 179 -22.53 -11.99 -17.40
N VAL A 180 -21.65 -12.46 -16.52
CA VAL A 180 -21.56 -12.00 -15.14
C VAL A 180 -21.10 -10.55 -15.10
N HIS A 181 -21.85 -9.71 -14.41
CA HIS A 181 -21.44 -8.35 -14.11
C HIS A 181 -20.70 -8.34 -12.76
N VAL A 182 -19.56 -7.65 -12.71
CA VAL A 182 -18.72 -7.55 -11.51
C VAL A 182 -18.28 -6.12 -11.39
N GLU A 183 -18.60 -5.51 -10.25
CA GLU A 183 -18.29 -4.12 -9.93
C GLU A 183 -17.48 -4.05 -8.64
N GLY A 184 -16.34 -3.37 -8.68
CA GLY A 184 -15.53 -3.06 -7.50
C GLY A 184 -15.04 -4.26 -6.67
N VAL A 185 -14.84 -5.45 -7.24
CA VAL A 185 -14.38 -6.66 -6.51
C VAL A 185 -12.90 -6.95 -6.82
N THR A 186 -12.16 -7.42 -5.81
CA THR A 186 -10.80 -7.99 -5.99
C THR A 186 -10.79 -9.49 -5.71
N TRP A 187 -9.91 -10.24 -6.39
CA TRP A 187 -9.87 -11.72 -6.36
C TRP A 187 -8.96 -12.29 -5.27
N ASN A 188 -8.97 -11.65 -4.11
CA ASN A 188 -8.28 -12.08 -2.91
C ASN A 188 -9.15 -11.70 -1.70
N CYS A 189 -8.62 -11.92 -0.50
CA CYS A 189 -9.18 -11.31 0.69
C CYS A 189 -8.26 -10.15 1.11
N ALA A 190 -8.74 -8.92 0.96
CA ALA A 190 -7.93 -7.73 1.10
C ALA A 190 -7.45 -7.51 2.54
N PRO A 191 -6.22 -6.99 2.74
CA PRO A 191 -5.64 -6.81 4.07
C PRO A 191 -6.39 -5.76 4.91
N GLU A 192 -7.21 -4.90 4.30
CA GLU A 192 -8.02 -3.92 5.04
C GLU A 192 -9.06 -4.55 5.96
N PHE A 193 -9.43 -5.82 5.74
CA PHE A 193 -10.36 -6.54 6.62
C PHE A 193 -9.66 -7.14 7.85
N ASP A 194 -8.33 -7.16 7.86
CA ASP A 194 -7.50 -7.55 9.02
C ASP A 194 -7.02 -6.34 9.83
N ALA A 195 -7.30 -5.13 9.34
CA ALA A 195 -6.94 -3.89 10.02
C ALA A 195 -7.77 -3.67 11.28
N ASP A 196 -7.15 -3.06 12.29
CA ASP A 196 -7.83 -2.65 13.53
C ASP A 196 -8.28 -1.18 13.46
N LEU A 197 -8.84 -0.68 14.57
CA LEU A 197 -9.31 0.71 14.66
C LEU A 197 -8.18 1.75 14.68
N ASN A 198 -6.95 1.34 15.04
CA ASN A 198 -5.80 2.24 15.15
C ASN A 198 -4.95 2.27 13.88
N SER A 199 -5.21 1.33 12.96
CA SER A 199 -4.49 1.18 11.72
C SER A 199 -4.58 2.46 10.90
N GLU A 200 -3.43 2.97 10.48
CA GLU A 200 -3.35 4.10 9.57
C GLU A 200 -4.00 3.73 8.23
N ILE A 201 -4.62 4.70 7.57
CA ILE A 201 -5.37 4.51 6.33
C ILE A 201 -4.63 5.26 5.22
N SER A 202 -4.14 4.53 4.21
CA SER A 202 -3.58 5.13 3.00
C SER A 202 -4.64 5.27 1.93
N PHE A 203 -4.68 6.43 1.29
CA PHE A 203 -5.50 6.72 0.11
C PHE A 203 -4.59 6.63 -1.10
N VAL A 204 -4.63 5.49 -1.81
CA VAL A 204 -3.62 5.11 -2.82
C VAL A 204 -4.08 5.48 -4.22
N ASP A 205 -5.34 5.19 -4.55
CA ASP A 205 -5.85 5.44 -5.90
C ASP A 205 -6.36 6.89 -6.04
N GLU A 206 -6.38 7.38 -7.28
CA GLU A 206 -7.02 8.65 -7.59
C GLU A 206 -8.51 8.60 -7.26
N GLY A 207 -8.99 9.60 -6.52
CA GLY A 207 -10.37 9.63 -6.06
C GLY A 207 -10.67 8.65 -4.93
N ALA A 208 -9.66 8.04 -4.29
CA ALA A 208 -9.84 7.18 -3.11
C ALA A 208 -10.68 7.86 -2.03
N TYR A 209 -11.58 7.11 -1.40
CA TYR A 209 -12.42 7.60 -0.31
C TYR A 209 -12.86 6.47 0.63
N LEU A 210 -13.30 6.88 1.81
CA LEU A 210 -13.87 6.03 2.85
C LEU A 210 -15.21 6.62 3.29
N VAL A 211 -16.24 5.80 3.45
CA VAL A 211 -17.53 6.22 4.04
C VAL A 211 -17.68 5.61 5.43
N LEU A 212 -17.88 6.46 6.43
CA LEU A 212 -18.07 6.09 7.83
C LEU A 212 -19.48 6.46 8.31
N PRO A 213 -20.07 5.68 9.24
CA PRO A 213 -21.43 5.91 9.73
C PRO A 213 -21.52 7.16 10.61
N LYS A 214 -22.73 7.69 10.75
CA LYS A 214 -23.07 8.88 11.54
C LYS A 214 -22.53 8.87 12.95
N ILE A 215 -22.26 10.08 13.43
CA ILE A 215 -22.27 10.43 14.84
C ILE A 215 -23.31 11.52 15.03
N ASN A 216 -24.13 11.41 16.09
CA ASN A 216 -25.31 12.24 16.27
C ASN A 216 -24.91 13.68 16.68
N SER A 217 -24.51 14.50 15.70
CA SER A 217 -23.96 15.84 15.91
C SER A 217 -24.94 16.96 15.56
N ARG A 218 -26.20 16.85 15.98
CA ARG A 218 -27.22 17.88 15.74
C ARG A 218 -26.83 19.25 16.29
N ALA A 219 -26.07 19.31 17.39
CA ALA A 219 -25.63 20.55 18.02
C ALA A 219 -24.23 21.02 17.54
N GLY A 220 -23.61 20.29 16.61
CA GLY A 220 -22.18 20.41 16.35
C GLY A 220 -21.39 19.20 16.85
N GLY A 221 -20.07 19.28 16.74
CA GLY A 221 -19.20 18.25 17.29
C GLY A 221 -17.72 18.59 17.33
N ARG A 222 -16.95 17.66 17.90
CA ARG A 222 -15.49 17.68 18.07
C ARG A 222 -14.87 16.51 17.34
N TRP A 223 -13.95 16.83 16.44
CA TRP A 223 -13.29 15.89 15.54
C TRP A 223 -11.79 16.04 15.69
N HIS A 224 -11.11 14.92 15.81
CA HIS A 224 -9.67 14.85 15.91
C HIS A 224 -9.15 13.82 14.91
N MET A 225 -8.10 14.17 14.17
CA MET A 225 -7.38 13.25 13.29
C MET A 225 -5.98 13.76 13.00
N GLU A 226 -5.10 12.85 12.56
CA GLU A 226 -3.79 13.18 12.00
C GLU A 226 -3.77 12.80 10.52
N PHE A 227 -3.13 13.62 9.69
CA PHE A 227 -2.97 13.34 8.27
C PHE A 227 -1.59 13.74 7.75
N LYS A 228 -1.18 13.13 6.64
CA LYS A 228 0.12 13.31 6.00
C LYS A 228 -0.03 13.33 4.48
N THR A 229 0.36 14.42 3.82
CA THR A 229 0.25 14.59 2.36
C THR A 229 1.20 15.65 1.80
N ILE A 230 1.46 15.61 0.49
CA ILE A 230 2.08 16.71 -0.28
C ILE A 230 1.07 17.40 -1.23
N THR A 231 -0.16 16.91 -1.26
CA THR A 231 -1.20 17.38 -2.18
C THR A 231 -1.63 18.80 -1.84
N GLN A 232 -1.62 19.68 -2.85
CA GLN A 232 -1.97 21.10 -2.66
C GLN A 232 -3.46 21.33 -2.45
N ASN A 233 -4.30 20.55 -3.14
CA ASN A 233 -5.76 20.64 -3.08
C ASN A 233 -6.35 19.25 -2.88
N ALA A 234 -7.01 19.01 -1.75
CA ALA A 234 -7.60 17.70 -1.47
C ALA A 234 -8.80 17.78 -0.53
N MET A 235 -9.75 16.86 -0.68
CA MET A 235 -10.78 16.62 0.31
C MET A 235 -10.23 15.78 1.48
N ILE A 236 -10.41 16.26 2.71
CA ILE A 236 -10.10 15.51 3.93
C ILE A 236 -11.36 14.90 4.53
N LEU A 237 -12.42 15.71 4.64
CA LEU A 237 -13.68 15.31 5.25
C LEU A 237 -14.85 15.95 4.52
N TYR A 238 -15.90 15.18 4.27
CA TYR A 238 -17.17 15.73 3.82
C TYR A 238 -18.36 15.02 4.47
N ASN A 239 -19.13 15.76 5.27
CA ASN A 239 -20.44 15.33 5.75
C ASN A 239 -21.52 16.13 4.99
N PRO A 240 -22.20 15.53 3.99
CA PRO A 240 -23.31 16.19 3.30
C PRO A 240 -24.52 16.31 4.25
N GLY A 241 -25.53 17.10 3.90
CA GLY A 241 -26.83 17.02 4.56
C GLY A 241 -27.90 16.40 3.65
N GLY A 242 -29.17 16.41 4.06
CA GLY A 242 -30.25 15.74 3.33
C GLY A 242 -30.57 16.30 1.93
N GLY A 243 -30.32 17.60 1.67
CA GLY A 243 -30.81 18.27 0.44
C GLY A 243 -29.95 19.43 -0.08
N ARG A 244 -30.36 20.05 -1.19
CA ARG A 244 -29.56 21.11 -1.87
C ARG A 244 -29.25 22.31 -0.97
N GLY A 245 -30.18 22.68 -0.09
CA GLY A 245 -30.02 23.75 0.91
C GLY A 245 -29.72 23.26 2.33
N SER A 246 -29.43 21.97 2.52
CA SER A 246 -29.11 21.43 3.85
C SER A 246 -27.74 21.92 4.32
N ASP A 247 -27.54 21.86 5.62
CA ASP A 247 -26.21 22.04 6.22
C ASP A 247 -25.22 21.01 5.67
N PHE A 248 -23.95 21.29 5.89
CA PHE A 248 -22.84 20.40 5.60
C PHE A 248 -21.63 20.82 6.43
N LEU A 249 -20.69 19.90 6.53
CA LEU A 249 -19.33 20.16 7.01
C LEU A 249 -18.36 19.65 5.96
N ALA A 250 -17.41 20.49 5.56
CA ALA A 250 -16.34 20.11 4.67
C ALA A 250 -14.99 20.58 5.25
N VAL A 251 -13.99 19.72 5.14
CA VAL A 251 -12.60 20.03 5.43
C VAL A 251 -11.79 19.70 4.18
N GLU A 252 -11.13 20.70 3.63
CA GLU A 252 -10.33 20.59 2.42
C GLU A 252 -8.96 21.23 2.64
N ILE A 253 -7.95 20.71 1.98
CA ILE A 253 -6.69 21.40 1.77
C ILE A 253 -6.88 22.27 0.54
N LEU A 254 -6.53 23.55 0.63
CA LEU A 254 -6.46 24.46 -0.51
C LEU A 254 -5.14 25.22 -0.48
N ASP A 255 -4.42 25.19 -1.60
CA ASP A 255 -3.10 25.80 -1.73
C ASP A 255 -2.16 25.43 -0.57
N GLY A 256 -2.26 24.19 -0.09
CA GLY A 256 -1.45 23.63 0.99
C GLY A 256 -1.90 23.95 2.42
N VAL A 257 -3.00 24.70 2.63
CA VAL A 257 -3.53 25.03 3.97
C VAL A 257 -4.92 24.43 4.21
N VAL A 258 -5.24 24.12 5.47
CA VAL A 258 -6.55 23.56 5.84
C VAL A 258 -7.63 24.64 5.80
N ARG A 259 -8.75 24.35 5.14
CA ARG A 259 -9.98 25.13 5.16
C ARG A 259 -11.14 24.27 5.66
N VAL A 260 -11.86 24.79 6.65
CA VAL A 260 -13.15 24.23 7.09
C VAL A 260 -14.26 25.11 6.55
N LYS A 261 -15.27 24.49 5.92
CA LYS A 261 -16.43 25.17 5.34
C LYS A 261 -17.73 24.53 5.82
N MET A 262 -18.64 25.38 6.27
CA MET A 262 -20.03 25.05 6.57
C MET A 262 -20.95 25.88 5.67
N ALA A 263 -22.27 25.63 5.73
CA ALA A 263 -23.25 26.34 4.91
C ALA A 263 -23.20 27.88 5.05
N ARG A 264 -22.90 28.39 6.25
CA ARG A 264 -22.94 29.82 6.56
C ARG A 264 -21.64 30.38 7.12
N GLY A 265 -20.55 29.62 7.06
CA GLY A 265 -19.28 30.01 7.67
C GLY A 265 -18.10 29.26 7.08
N GLN A 266 -16.91 29.82 7.23
CA GLN A 266 -15.67 29.18 6.82
C GLN A 266 -14.52 29.73 7.64
N ILE A 267 -13.49 28.91 7.84
CA ILE A 267 -12.20 29.30 8.42
C ILE A 267 -11.09 28.69 7.58
N VAL A 268 -10.03 29.45 7.34
CA VAL A 268 -8.83 29.01 6.61
C VAL A 268 -7.66 29.16 7.56
N HIS A 269 -6.92 28.08 7.76
CA HIS A 269 -5.74 28.08 8.61
C HIS A 269 -4.55 28.73 7.89
N SER A 270 -3.56 29.23 8.63
CA SER A 270 -2.37 29.86 8.04
C SER A 270 -1.18 28.90 7.85
N LEU A 271 -1.17 27.78 8.58
CA LEU A 271 -0.10 26.78 8.51
C LEU A 271 -0.21 25.95 7.23
N ARG A 272 0.88 25.85 6.48
CA ARG A 272 1.03 24.91 5.37
C ARG A 272 1.29 23.51 5.91
N ILE A 273 0.59 22.53 5.35
CA ILE A 273 0.58 21.13 5.82
C ILE A 273 0.90 20.11 4.71
N ASN A 274 1.31 20.61 3.55
CA ASN A 274 1.61 19.80 2.37
C ASN A 274 3.12 19.52 2.25
N ASP A 275 3.79 19.26 3.37
CA ASP A 275 5.24 19.04 3.47
C ASP A 275 5.59 17.54 3.57
N GLY A 276 4.60 16.66 3.40
CA GLY A 276 4.77 15.23 3.52
C GLY A 276 5.00 14.74 4.95
N GLN A 277 4.77 15.56 5.98
CA GLN A 277 4.84 15.19 7.39
C GLN A 277 3.46 15.01 8.02
N TRP A 278 3.43 14.40 9.21
CA TRP A 278 2.20 14.22 9.96
C TRP A 278 1.78 15.53 10.64
N HIS A 279 0.56 15.97 10.37
CA HIS A 279 -0.05 17.13 11.03
C HIS A 279 -1.26 16.71 11.85
N LYS A 280 -1.42 17.33 13.02
CA LYS A 280 -2.51 17.07 13.95
C LYS A 280 -3.60 18.11 13.79
N MET A 281 -4.82 17.66 13.48
CA MET A 281 -5.98 18.53 13.33
C MET A 281 -7.03 18.27 14.41
N HIS A 282 -7.55 19.35 14.97
CA HIS A 282 -8.74 19.36 15.83
C HIS A 282 -9.75 20.35 15.29
N ILE A 283 -11.00 19.93 15.18
CA ILE A 283 -12.11 20.78 14.75
C ILE A 283 -13.19 20.72 15.82
N SER A 284 -13.63 21.87 16.31
CA SER A 284 -14.87 21.99 17.07
C SER A 284 -15.80 22.94 16.33
N PHE A 285 -17.02 22.51 16.06
CA PHE A 285 -17.97 23.35 15.33
C PHE A 285 -19.36 23.22 15.93
N ASN A 286 -20.15 24.28 15.78
CA ASN A 286 -21.58 24.33 16.08
C ASN A 286 -22.24 25.37 15.15
N PRO A 287 -23.56 25.61 15.22
CA PRO A 287 -24.21 26.59 14.35
C PRO A 287 -23.69 28.03 14.43
N ALA A 288 -22.96 28.40 15.49
CA ALA A 288 -22.50 29.77 15.76
C ALA A 288 -20.97 29.96 15.68
N LEU A 289 -20.18 28.89 15.70
CA LEU A 289 -18.73 28.95 15.84
C LEU A 289 -18.06 27.79 15.11
N ILE A 290 -16.92 28.09 14.48
CA ILE A 290 -15.95 27.08 14.01
C ILE A 290 -14.62 27.38 14.71
N GLU A 291 -14.07 26.37 15.38
CA GLU A 291 -12.72 26.34 15.94
C GLU A 291 -11.93 25.28 15.19
N LEU A 292 -10.75 25.67 14.70
CA LEU A 292 -9.82 24.81 13.98
C LEU A 292 -8.46 24.96 14.63
N SER A 293 -7.86 23.86 15.06
CA SER A 293 -6.48 23.81 15.50
C SER A 293 -5.68 22.87 14.59
N VAL A 294 -4.55 23.35 14.10
CA VAL A 294 -3.56 22.53 13.36
C VAL A 294 -2.21 22.68 14.05
N ASP A 295 -1.58 21.57 14.44
CA ASP A 295 -0.30 21.54 15.17
C ASP A 295 -0.23 22.49 16.37
N ASN A 296 -1.30 22.48 17.18
CA ASN A 296 -1.47 23.31 18.37
C ASN A 296 -1.65 24.83 18.11
N VAL A 297 -1.73 25.25 16.85
CA VAL A 297 -2.13 26.62 16.49
C VAL A 297 -3.64 26.64 16.31
N ALA A 298 -4.35 27.27 17.25
CA ALA A 298 -5.80 27.37 17.23
C ALA A 298 -6.29 28.68 16.61
N MET A 299 -7.31 28.58 15.77
CA MET A 299 -8.04 29.70 15.18
C MET A 299 -9.53 29.49 15.36
N SER A 300 -10.30 30.57 15.45
CA SER A 300 -11.75 30.50 15.54
C SER A 300 -12.43 31.61 14.73
N THR A 301 -13.65 31.35 14.27
CA THR A 301 -14.49 32.33 13.60
C THR A 301 -15.94 32.17 14.01
N ARG A 302 -16.62 33.31 14.22
CA ARG A 302 -18.06 33.33 14.47
C ARG A 302 -18.82 33.22 13.17
N ILE A 303 -19.92 32.48 13.19
CA ILE A 303 -20.87 32.37 12.10
C ILE A 303 -21.99 33.37 12.39
N GLU A 304 -22.24 34.29 11.44
CA GLU A 304 -23.31 35.26 11.58
C GLU A 304 -24.66 34.55 11.75
N SER A 305 -25.25 34.70 12.93
CA SER A 305 -26.47 33.99 13.33
C SER A 305 -27.69 34.59 12.63
N GLY A 306 -28.13 33.91 11.57
CA GLY A 306 -29.46 34.06 10.97
C GLY A 306 -30.21 32.73 10.85
N GLY A 307 -29.88 31.72 11.67
CA GLY A 307 -30.24 30.30 11.43
C GLY A 307 -30.47 29.44 12.67
N THR A 308 -30.92 28.20 12.39
CA THR A 308 -31.43 27.17 13.30
C THR A 308 -30.45 26.76 14.40
N ARG A 309 -30.98 26.31 15.55
CA ARG A 309 -30.18 25.78 16.68
C ARG A 309 -29.49 24.43 16.39
N TYR A 310 -29.71 23.86 15.21
CA TYR A 310 -29.26 22.53 14.85
C TYR A 310 -28.67 22.50 13.44
N LEU A 311 -27.72 21.59 13.23
CA LEU A 311 -27.13 21.26 11.94
C LEU A 311 -27.80 20.01 11.35
N ASP A 312 -28.33 20.14 10.14
CA ASP A 312 -28.92 19.03 9.38
C ASP A 312 -27.86 18.30 8.54
N LEU A 313 -27.04 17.49 9.23
CA LEU A 313 -26.01 16.64 8.64
C LEU A 313 -26.54 15.21 8.39
N SER A 314 -25.98 14.56 7.37
CA SER A 314 -26.38 13.24 6.92
C SER A 314 -25.93 12.12 7.86
N ASP A 315 -26.42 10.91 7.57
CA ASP A 315 -26.15 9.71 8.37
C ASP A 315 -24.83 9.01 8.03
N SER A 316 -23.97 9.64 7.24
CA SER A 316 -22.62 9.17 6.95
C SER A 316 -21.70 10.35 6.64
N PHE A 317 -20.39 10.11 6.67
CA PHE A 317 -19.42 11.09 6.22
C PHE A 317 -18.32 10.42 5.42
N TYR A 318 -17.73 11.20 4.52
CA TYR A 318 -16.64 10.80 3.67
C TYR A 318 -15.32 11.28 4.27
N LEU A 319 -14.27 10.47 4.10
CA LEU A 319 -12.91 10.78 4.52
C LEU A 319 -11.94 10.59 3.34
N GLY A 320 -10.97 11.49 3.20
CA GLY A 320 -9.86 11.45 2.23
C GLY A 320 -10.23 11.65 0.75
N GLY A 321 -11.52 11.77 0.44
CA GLY A 321 -12.06 11.95 -0.91
C GLY A 321 -13.58 11.92 -0.89
N ILE A 322 -14.21 12.07 -2.05
CA ILE A 322 -15.66 11.85 -2.20
C ILE A 322 -15.95 11.10 -3.50
N GLU A 323 -17.02 10.32 -3.44
CA GLU A 323 -17.59 9.62 -4.58
C GLU A 323 -17.98 10.57 -5.71
N THR A 324 -17.76 10.14 -6.95
CA THR A 324 -17.92 10.92 -8.18
C THR A 324 -19.28 11.61 -8.27
N GLU A 325 -20.37 10.92 -7.93
CA GLU A 325 -21.73 11.46 -8.00
C GLU A 325 -21.99 12.62 -7.03
N LYS A 326 -21.24 12.69 -5.92
CA LYS A 326 -21.39 13.74 -4.91
C LYS A 326 -20.57 14.99 -5.23
N ARG A 327 -19.62 14.93 -6.17
CA ARG A 327 -18.69 16.02 -6.49
C ARG A 327 -19.40 17.28 -6.96
N GLN A 328 -20.34 17.17 -7.89
CA GLN A 328 -21.09 18.32 -8.40
C GLN A 328 -21.85 19.05 -7.27
N ARG A 329 -22.43 18.29 -6.33
CA ARG A 329 -23.13 18.85 -5.17
C ARG A 329 -22.17 19.55 -4.21
N ALA A 330 -20.97 19.01 -4.00
CA ALA A 330 -19.94 19.63 -3.18
C ALA A 330 -19.43 20.94 -3.80
N PHE A 331 -19.17 20.97 -5.12
CA PHE A 331 -18.81 22.19 -5.85
C PHE A 331 -19.89 23.26 -5.75
N ALA A 332 -21.16 22.89 -5.90
CA ALA A 332 -22.29 23.83 -5.75
C ALA A 332 -22.37 24.43 -4.32
N LYS A 333 -21.77 23.76 -3.33
CA LYS A 333 -21.64 24.25 -1.94
C LYS A 333 -20.36 25.07 -1.72
N GLY A 334 -19.56 25.33 -2.75
CA GLY A 334 -18.35 26.16 -2.72
C GLY A 334 -17.13 25.48 -2.11
N ILE A 335 -17.13 24.13 -2.12
CA ILE A 335 -15.98 23.29 -1.81
C ILE A 335 -15.16 23.18 -3.10
N LYS A 336 -13.88 23.50 -3.05
CA LYS A 336 -13.04 23.69 -4.24
C LYS A 336 -12.21 22.45 -4.58
N ALA A 337 -11.82 21.64 -3.60
CA ALA A 337 -11.04 20.42 -3.80
C ALA A 337 -11.91 19.16 -3.84
N ALA A 338 -13.16 19.28 -4.29
CA ALA A 338 -14.14 18.19 -4.27
C ALA A 338 -13.82 17.04 -5.24
N ASP A 339 -13.00 17.26 -6.24
CA ASP A 339 -12.56 16.27 -7.22
C ASP A 339 -11.25 15.57 -6.88
N SER A 340 -10.56 16.01 -5.82
CA SER A 340 -9.22 15.55 -5.46
C SER A 340 -9.23 14.80 -4.13
N SER A 341 -8.67 13.59 -4.10
CA SER A 341 -8.40 12.83 -2.87
C SER A 341 -7.08 13.28 -2.23
N ILE A 342 -6.88 12.91 -0.96
CA ILE A 342 -5.72 13.34 -0.17
C ILE A 342 -4.37 12.82 -0.71
N MET A 343 -4.34 11.70 -1.43
CA MET A 343 -3.11 11.01 -1.88
C MET A 343 -2.07 10.98 -0.76
N GLY A 344 -2.44 10.30 0.33
CA GLY A 344 -1.71 10.36 1.59
C GLY A 344 -2.32 9.47 2.65
N CYS A 345 -2.00 9.74 3.92
CA CYS A 345 -2.41 8.92 5.04
C CYS A 345 -3.27 9.69 6.04
N ILE A 346 -4.24 9.01 6.66
CA ILE A 346 -5.02 9.51 7.79
C ILE A 346 -4.98 8.47 8.92
N LYS A 347 -4.87 8.92 10.17
CA LYS A 347 -4.95 8.06 11.36
C LYS A 347 -5.61 8.76 12.54
N GLY A 348 -5.97 7.97 13.55
CA GLY A 348 -6.51 8.49 14.81
C GLY A 348 -7.80 9.27 14.62
N VAL A 349 -8.70 8.80 13.75
CA VAL A 349 -9.97 9.48 13.47
C VAL A 349 -10.88 9.31 14.68
N GLU A 350 -10.93 10.32 15.52
CA GLU A 350 -11.72 10.37 16.73
C GLU A 350 -12.81 11.43 16.58
N VAL A 351 -14.04 11.05 16.89
CA VAL A 351 -15.18 11.94 16.79
C VAL A 351 -16.09 11.73 17.99
N GLU A 352 -16.31 12.79 18.76
CA GLU A 352 -16.99 12.72 20.06
C GLU A 352 -16.42 11.61 20.97
N GLU A 353 -15.09 11.55 21.10
CA GLU A 353 -14.37 10.57 21.93
C GLU A 353 -14.47 9.11 21.46
N ARG A 354 -15.09 8.87 20.30
CA ARG A 354 -15.16 7.55 19.68
C ARG A 354 -14.18 7.43 18.52
N LEU A 355 -13.36 6.40 18.55
CA LEU A 355 -12.42 6.07 17.48
C LEU A 355 -13.14 5.39 16.30
N PHE A 356 -12.77 5.80 15.09
CA PHE A 356 -13.20 5.22 13.83
C PHE A 356 -12.00 4.76 13.01
N GLY A 357 -12.14 3.61 12.36
CA GLY A 357 -11.12 3.07 11.44
C GLY A 357 -11.73 2.21 10.34
N LEU A 358 -10.88 1.47 9.64
CA LEU A 358 -11.30 0.56 8.55
C LEU A 358 -12.40 -0.44 8.95
N PRO A 359 -12.43 -1.01 10.19
CA PRO A 359 -13.53 -1.88 10.61
C PRO A 359 -14.90 -1.22 10.63
N ASN A 360 -14.98 0.11 10.81
CA ASN A 360 -16.25 0.84 10.87
C ASN A 360 -16.72 1.33 9.50
N ALA A 361 -15.90 1.17 8.46
CA ALA A 361 -16.22 1.65 7.13
C ALA A 361 -17.41 0.90 6.54
N ALA A 362 -18.37 1.66 6.00
CA ALA A 362 -19.44 1.12 5.16
C ALA A 362 -18.92 0.89 3.74
N VAL A 363 -18.15 1.84 3.20
CA VAL A 363 -17.58 1.77 1.85
C VAL A 363 -16.09 2.15 1.86
N THR A 364 -15.29 1.42 1.09
CA THR A 364 -13.88 1.70 0.83
C THR A 364 -13.62 1.73 -0.68
N TYR A 365 -12.88 2.72 -1.17
CA TYR A 365 -12.42 2.77 -2.56
C TYR A 365 -10.97 3.24 -2.60
N GLY A 366 -10.08 2.45 -3.19
CA GLY A 366 -8.68 2.82 -3.40
C GLY A 366 -7.86 3.04 -2.13
N VAL A 367 -8.21 2.39 -1.03
CA VAL A 367 -7.50 2.51 0.25
C VAL A 367 -6.73 1.25 0.61
N SER A 368 -5.71 1.40 1.45
CA SER A 368 -4.96 0.28 2.03
C SER A 368 -4.63 0.53 3.50
N PRO A 369 -4.51 -0.53 4.32
CA PRO A 369 -4.09 -0.39 5.70
C PRO A 369 -2.59 -0.07 5.81
N ARG A 370 -2.23 0.63 6.89
CA ARG A 370 -0.91 1.21 7.18
C ARG A 370 -0.57 2.37 6.24
N CYS A 371 0.26 3.31 6.71
CA CYS A 371 0.75 4.38 5.84
C CYS A 371 1.84 3.83 4.90
N VAL A 372 1.51 3.72 3.61
CA VAL A 372 2.47 3.31 2.56
C VAL A 372 3.12 4.52 1.87
N TRP A 373 2.62 5.72 2.13
CA TRP A 373 3.08 6.95 1.50
C TRP A 373 4.42 7.42 2.08
N TRP A 374 5.40 7.47 1.19
CA TRP A 374 6.72 8.05 1.33
C TRP A 374 6.92 9.07 0.20
N TYR A 375 7.35 10.28 0.53
CA TYR A 375 7.50 11.37 -0.45
C TYR A 375 8.98 11.69 -0.68
N PRO A 376 9.74 10.89 -1.46
CA PRO A 376 11.17 11.11 -1.72
C PRO A 376 11.56 12.56 -2.03
N CYS A 377 10.75 13.29 -2.81
CA CYS A 377 11.05 14.67 -3.17
C CYS A 377 11.02 15.64 -1.98
N ASP A 378 10.29 15.33 -0.92
CA ASP A 378 10.07 16.20 0.25
C ASP A 378 10.67 15.64 1.54
N ALA A 379 10.99 14.33 1.58
CA ALA A 379 11.39 13.62 2.78
C ALA A 379 12.75 14.05 3.35
N SER A 380 13.71 14.39 2.48
CA SER A 380 15.10 14.67 2.87
C SER A 380 15.63 15.94 2.21
N PRO A 381 15.25 17.15 2.68
CA PRO A 381 15.73 18.40 2.09
C PRO A 381 17.26 18.56 2.09
N GLY A 382 17.95 17.92 3.06
CA GLY A 382 19.41 17.93 3.16
C GLY A 382 20.12 16.90 2.27
N ASN A 383 19.40 15.90 1.74
CA ASN A 383 19.92 14.92 0.79
C ASN A 383 18.81 14.58 -0.23
N PRO A 384 18.51 15.48 -1.17
CA PRO A 384 17.43 15.28 -2.12
C PRO A 384 17.76 14.17 -3.11
N PRO A 385 16.75 13.46 -3.66
CA PRO A 385 16.96 12.39 -4.62
C PRO A 385 17.50 12.84 -5.98
N CYS A 386 17.31 14.12 -6.31
CA CYS A 386 17.73 14.72 -7.57
C CYS A 386 18.91 15.67 -7.35
N LEU A 387 19.73 15.84 -8.39
CA LEU A 387 20.78 16.87 -8.39
C LEU A 387 20.16 18.28 -8.23
N PRO A 388 20.87 19.27 -7.67
CA PRO A 388 20.31 20.59 -7.36
C PRO A 388 19.71 21.37 -8.55
N HIS A 389 20.12 21.05 -9.79
CA HIS A 389 19.62 21.67 -11.02
C HIS A 389 18.49 20.88 -11.68
N ALA A 390 18.13 19.72 -11.11
CA ALA A 390 17.08 18.86 -11.61
C ALA A 390 15.76 19.12 -10.87
N THR A 391 14.63 18.93 -11.56
CA THR A 391 13.30 19.01 -10.95
C THR A 391 12.86 17.61 -10.50
N CYS A 392 12.52 17.47 -9.21
CA CYS A 392 11.96 16.22 -8.67
C CYS A 392 10.44 16.18 -8.87
N HIS A 393 9.94 15.07 -9.38
CA HIS A 393 8.51 14.79 -9.50
C HIS A 393 8.18 13.53 -8.71
N GLN A 394 7.29 13.64 -7.73
CA GLN A 394 6.74 12.50 -6.99
C GLN A 394 5.72 11.75 -7.86
N HIS A 395 5.74 10.43 -7.81
CA HIS A 395 4.74 9.56 -8.44
C HIS A 395 4.35 8.44 -7.49
N GLY A 396 3.06 8.11 -7.43
CA GLY A 396 2.57 7.04 -6.56
C GLY A 396 3.06 7.16 -5.11
N VAL A 397 3.11 6.03 -4.42
CA VAL A 397 3.29 5.99 -2.96
C VAL A 397 4.73 6.18 -2.49
N ASP A 398 5.74 5.84 -3.29
CA ASP A 398 7.16 5.87 -2.87
C ASP A 398 8.13 6.18 -4.01
N HIS A 399 7.62 6.63 -5.16
CA HIS A 399 8.40 6.77 -6.40
C HIS A 399 8.63 8.23 -6.79
N PHE A 400 9.73 8.50 -7.52
CA PHE A 400 10.07 9.82 -8.00
C PHE A 400 10.84 9.77 -9.33
N THR A 401 10.76 10.84 -10.11
CA THR A 401 11.61 11.04 -11.30
C THR A 401 12.33 12.37 -11.23
N CYS A 402 13.59 12.40 -11.65
CA CYS A 402 14.38 13.63 -11.77
C CYS A 402 14.45 14.07 -13.23
N LYS A 403 14.05 15.30 -13.51
CA LYS A 403 14.10 15.89 -14.86
C LYS A 403 15.18 16.96 -14.94
N CYS A 404 16.17 16.74 -15.81
CA CYS A 404 17.25 17.67 -16.10
C CYS A 404 17.77 17.46 -17.54
N ASP A 405 18.66 18.33 -18.02
CA ASP A 405 19.23 18.24 -19.38
C ASP A 405 20.36 17.20 -19.51
N SER A 406 20.84 16.67 -18.38
CA SER A 406 21.91 15.66 -18.30
C SER A 406 21.33 14.24 -18.39
N ASP A 407 22.15 13.28 -18.87
CA ASP A 407 21.82 11.85 -18.83
C ASP A 407 21.75 11.30 -17.39
N LEU A 408 22.41 11.97 -16.43
CA LEU A 408 22.38 11.66 -15.01
C LEU A 408 21.75 12.82 -14.23
N CYS A 409 20.52 12.62 -13.73
CA CYS A 409 19.77 13.58 -12.91
C CYS A 409 19.60 13.16 -11.45
N ILE A 410 19.90 11.89 -11.15
CA ILE A 410 19.78 11.30 -9.81
C ILE A 410 20.99 11.71 -8.98
N ASN A 411 20.77 12.03 -7.71
CA ASN A 411 21.84 12.29 -6.76
C ASN A 411 22.58 10.98 -6.39
N PRO A 412 23.89 10.87 -6.67
CA PRO A 412 24.68 9.69 -6.29
C PRO A 412 24.77 9.45 -4.78
N ASP A 413 24.49 10.45 -3.94
CA ASP A 413 24.54 10.32 -2.48
C ASP A 413 23.16 9.94 -1.87
N TYR A 414 22.12 9.84 -2.70
CA TYR A 414 20.77 9.44 -2.28
C TYR A 414 20.62 7.91 -2.29
N ALA A 415 21.15 7.24 -1.27
CA ALA A 415 21.20 5.78 -1.19
C ALA A 415 19.88 5.12 -0.73
N GLU A 416 18.79 5.38 -1.44
CA GLU A 416 17.48 4.77 -1.22
C GLU A 416 17.01 4.01 -2.47
N LYS A 417 16.05 3.10 -2.31
CA LYS A 417 15.46 2.38 -3.44
C LYS A 417 14.71 3.35 -4.38
N TYR A 418 14.79 3.12 -5.69
CA TYR A 418 14.02 3.88 -6.68
C TYR A 418 13.83 3.09 -7.98
N LYS A 419 13.01 3.60 -8.89
CA LYS A 419 12.76 2.98 -10.19
C LYS A 419 13.25 3.87 -11.33
N VAL A 420 13.61 3.23 -12.44
CA VAL A 420 14.06 3.86 -13.67
C VAL A 420 12.98 3.68 -14.73
N PHE A 421 12.64 4.77 -15.40
CA PHE A 421 11.61 4.82 -16.43
C PHE A 421 12.22 5.06 -17.80
N SER A 422 11.49 4.68 -18.85
CA SER A 422 11.89 5.04 -20.21
C SER A 422 11.93 6.56 -20.40
N ARG A 423 12.99 7.06 -21.04
CA ARG A 423 13.08 8.47 -21.44
C ARG A 423 11.90 8.95 -22.28
N SER A 424 11.25 8.03 -23.00
CA SER A 424 10.14 8.33 -23.91
C SER A 424 8.76 8.10 -23.27
N SER A 425 8.68 7.53 -22.06
CA SER A 425 7.42 7.29 -21.36
C SER A 425 7.62 7.23 -19.84
N SER A 426 6.98 8.15 -19.13
CA SER A 426 6.97 8.21 -17.65
C SER A 426 6.16 7.09 -16.99
N GLU A 427 5.49 6.23 -17.76
CA GLU A 427 4.71 5.09 -17.23
C GLU A 427 5.44 3.76 -17.42
N LEU A 428 6.45 3.71 -18.30
CA LEU A 428 7.16 2.48 -18.62
C LEU A 428 8.33 2.25 -17.65
N GLU A 429 8.06 1.46 -16.61
CA GLU A 429 9.07 0.97 -15.67
C GLU A 429 10.07 0.04 -16.38
N LEU A 430 11.35 0.32 -16.21
CA LEU A 430 12.44 -0.47 -16.79
C LEU A 430 13.15 -1.31 -15.72
N VAL A 431 13.60 -0.66 -14.65
CA VAL A 431 14.45 -1.26 -13.62
C VAL A 431 14.06 -0.70 -12.24
N ALA A 432 14.00 -1.54 -11.20
CA ALA A 432 14.04 -1.13 -9.81
C ALA A 432 15.44 -1.33 -9.24
N LEU A 433 15.91 -0.36 -8.49
CA LEU A 433 17.23 -0.33 -7.90
C LEU A 433 17.12 -0.37 -6.37
N TYR A 434 17.89 -1.25 -5.77
CA TYR A 434 18.02 -1.38 -4.32
C TYR A 434 19.49 -1.21 -3.93
N PRO A 435 19.80 -0.35 -2.94
CA PRO A 435 21.18 -0.12 -2.53
C PRO A 435 21.92 -1.41 -2.18
N LEU A 436 23.18 -1.51 -2.62
CA LEU A 436 24.06 -2.60 -2.26
C LEU A 436 24.68 -2.33 -0.90
N THR A 437 24.56 -3.23 0.07
CA THR A 437 25.23 -3.08 1.36
C THR A 437 26.54 -3.87 1.38
N VAL A 438 27.62 -3.22 1.79
CA VAL A 438 28.96 -3.82 1.89
C VAL A 438 29.67 -3.32 3.15
N GLN A 439 30.50 -4.15 3.75
CA GLN A 439 31.39 -3.71 4.83
C GLN A 439 32.59 -2.97 4.23
N GLU A 440 33.13 -2.01 4.98
CA GLU A 440 34.40 -1.36 4.64
C GLU A 440 35.50 -2.41 4.40
N GLY A 441 36.16 -2.29 3.24
CA GLY A 441 37.18 -3.25 2.76
C GLY A 441 36.62 -4.61 2.31
N GLY A 442 35.30 -4.78 2.37
CA GLY A 442 34.59 -6.02 2.05
C GLY A 442 34.25 -6.18 0.56
N VAL A 443 33.57 -7.29 0.27
CA VAL A 443 33.10 -7.64 -1.08
C VAL A 443 31.62 -8.01 -1.00
N ALA A 444 30.81 -7.43 -1.90
CA ALA A 444 29.39 -7.74 -2.03
C ALA A 444 29.06 -8.21 -3.45
N VAL A 445 28.17 -9.19 -3.57
CA VAL A 445 27.69 -9.68 -4.88
C VAL A 445 26.53 -8.81 -5.34
N ILE A 446 26.59 -8.32 -6.57
CA ILE A 446 25.48 -7.59 -7.19
C ILE A 446 24.58 -8.61 -7.87
N THR A 447 23.32 -8.66 -7.45
CA THR A 447 22.33 -9.63 -7.95
C THR A 447 21.11 -8.92 -8.54
N THR A 448 20.14 -9.69 -9.01
CA THR A 448 18.83 -9.16 -9.42
C THR A 448 18.01 -8.59 -8.25
N GLN A 449 18.45 -8.77 -7.00
CA GLN A 449 17.85 -8.06 -5.86
C GLN A 449 18.29 -6.60 -5.80
N ASN A 450 19.45 -6.27 -6.36
CA ASN A 450 19.98 -4.90 -6.40
C ASN A 450 19.58 -4.18 -7.69
N ILE A 451 19.57 -4.90 -8.81
CA ILE A 451 19.16 -4.41 -10.13
C ILE A 451 18.05 -5.34 -10.64
N ASP A 452 16.80 -4.97 -10.35
CA ASP A 452 15.62 -5.73 -10.75
C ASP A 452 15.07 -5.21 -12.07
N VAL A 453 15.17 -5.97 -13.16
CA VAL A 453 14.66 -5.58 -14.48
C VAL A 453 13.16 -5.87 -14.53
N ILE A 454 12.34 -4.88 -14.16
CA ILE A 454 10.86 -4.96 -14.11
C ILE A 454 10.26 -5.15 -15.51
N LEU A 455 10.91 -4.60 -16.55
CA LEU A 455 10.45 -4.74 -17.93
C LEU A 455 10.34 -6.22 -18.33
N ASP A 456 9.15 -6.61 -18.83
CA ASP A 456 8.95 -7.89 -19.52
C ASP A 456 9.67 -7.88 -20.88
N HIS A 457 10.98 -8.02 -20.80
CA HIS A 457 11.91 -8.00 -21.92
C HIS A 457 11.69 -9.20 -22.87
N HIS A 458 11.13 -10.31 -22.36
CA HIS A 458 10.77 -11.47 -23.18
C HIS A 458 9.68 -11.17 -24.20
N LYS A 459 8.69 -10.33 -23.84
CA LYS A 459 7.65 -9.84 -24.76
C LYS A 459 8.23 -9.13 -25.99
N TYR A 460 9.41 -8.55 -25.84
CA TYR A 460 10.11 -7.82 -26.90
C TYR A 460 11.23 -8.64 -27.57
N GLY A 461 11.30 -9.95 -27.30
CA GLY A 461 12.30 -10.84 -27.88
C GLY A 461 13.72 -10.60 -27.37
N VAL A 462 13.88 -10.02 -26.18
CA VAL A 462 15.17 -9.84 -25.52
C VAL A 462 15.39 -11.00 -24.55
N ARG A 463 16.56 -11.65 -24.62
CA ARG A 463 16.97 -12.67 -23.62
C ARG A 463 17.68 -12.00 -22.44
N PRO A 464 17.83 -12.67 -21.29
CA PRO A 464 18.66 -12.14 -20.19
C PRO A 464 20.11 -11.82 -20.60
N SER A 465 20.69 -12.53 -21.57
CA SER A 465 22.01 -12.21 -22.13
C SER A 465 22.01 -10.99 -23.07
N GLY A 466 20.84 -10.55 -23.53
CA GLY A 466 20.62 -9.37 -24.38
C GLY A 466 20.25 -8.11 -23.59
N VAL A 467 20.14 -8.19 -22.26
CA VAL A 467 20.08 -7.02 -21.39
C VAL A 467 21.51 -6.70 -20.96
N LEU A 468 22.11 -5.67 -21.56
CA LEU A 468 23.48 -5.26 -21.31
C LEU A 468 23.50 -4.09 -20.31
N LEU A 469 24.38 -4.17 -19.32
CA LEU A 469 24.60 -3.15 -18.29
C LEU A 469 26.04 -2.68 -18.40
N HIS A 470 26.24 -1.50 -18.99
CA HIS A 470 27.55 -0.89 -19.17
C HIS A 470 27.91 -0.05 -17.93
N VAL A 471 29.17 -0.14 -17.48
CA VAL A 471 29.68 0.72 -16.40
C VAL A 471 30.08 2.05 -17.02
N ALA A 472 29.19 3.04 -16.92
CA ALA A 472 29.40 4.38 -17.47
C ALA A 472 30.35 5.21 -16.59
N GLN A 473 30.20 5.12 -15.27
CA GLN A 473 31.10 5.72 -14.29
C GLN A 473 31.44 4.69 -13.21
N SER A 474 32.73 4.50 -12.97
CA SER A 474 33.23 3.63 -11.90
C SER A 474 32.97 4.24 -10.51
N PRO A 475 32.82 3.39 -9.48
CA PRO A 475 32.75 3.84 -8.09
C PRO A 475 34.01 4.59 -7.65
N GLN A 476 33.87 5.50 -6.68
CA GLN A 476 34.98 6.32 -6.17
C GLN A 476 35.83 5.59 -5.13
N HIS A 477 35.21 4.72 -4.33
CA HIS A 477 35.79 4.02 -3.18
C HIS A 477 35.79 2.49 -3.35
N GLY A 478 35.71 2.04 -4.60
CA GLY A 478 35.69 0.62 -4.90
C GLY A 478 35.83 0.31 -6.38
N ARG A 479 35.54 -0.93 -6.72
CA ARG A 479 35.58 -1.41 -8.11
C ARG A 479 34.60 -2.55 -8.36
N ILE A 480 34.19 -2.68 -9.60
CA ILE A 480 33.34 -3.79 -10.07
C ILE A 480 34.24 -4.87 -10.65
N ALA A 481 34.05 -6.11 -10.18
CA ALA A 481 34.71 -7.30 -10.68
C ALA A 481 33.68 -8.25 -11.30
N ILE A 482 33.92 -8.68 -12.54
CA ILE A 482 33.09 -9.65 -13.26
C ILE A 482 33.94 -10.91 -13.49
N ASP A 483 33.56 -12.02 -12.85
CA ASP A 483 34.18 -13.34 -13.02
C ASP A 483 35.72 -13.39 -12.80
N LEU A 484 36.14 -13.63 -11.55
CA LEU A 484 37.55 -13.85 -11.15
C LEU A 484 38.09 -15.25 -11.50
N SER A 485 37.33 -16.11 -12.20
CA SER A 485 37.69 -17.53 -12.38
C SER A 485 38.91 -17.81 -13.27
N LEU A 486 39.55 -16.79 -13.84
CA LEU A 486 40.82 -16.89 -14.57
C LEU A 486 42.09 -16.55 -13.77
N GLN A 487 42.00 -16.20 -12.47
CA GLN A 487 43.17 -15.84 -11.66
C GLN A 487 43.29 -16.69 -10.39
N ARG A 488 43.59 -18.00 -10.53
CA ARG A 488 43.83 -18.89 -9.37
C ARG A 488 45.25 -18.84 -8.79
N ASN A 489 46.18 -18.09 -9.37
CA ASN A 489 47.61 -18.12 -8.96
C ASN A 489 48.18 -16.75 -8.62
N THR A 490 47.58 -15.99 -7.70
CA THR A 490 48.29 -14.88 -7.02
C THR A 490 47.65 -14.51 -5.67
N PRO A 491 48.42 -14.00 -4.70
CA PRO A 491 47.97 -13.77 -3.32
C PRO A 491 46.89 -12.68 -3.22
N PRO A 492 46.12 -12.59 -2.12
CA PRO A 492 44.93 -11.72 -2.02
C PRO A 492 45.24 -10.21 -2.05
N PHE A 493 46.50 -9.82 -1.93
CA PHE A 493 46.96 -8.43 -1.87
C PHE A 493 48.21 -8.25 -2.71
N THR A 494 48.11 -8.35 -4.03
CA THR A 494 49.04 -7.76 -5.01
C THR A 494 48.65 -8.25 -6.40
N ASN A 495 48.09 -7.36 -7.21
CA ASN A 495 48.41 -7.20 -8.64
C ASN A 495 47.48 -6.16 -9.27
N TYR A 496 47.95 -4.93 -9.21
CA TYR A 496 47.59 -3.84 -10.09
C TYR A 496 48.23 -4.08 -11.46
N ILE A 497 47.44 -4.03 -12.52
CA ILE A 497 47.86 -3.50 -13.82
C ILE A 497 46.69 -2.65 -14.32
N GLU A 498 46.89 -1.34 -14.36
CA GLU A 498 46.23 -0.44 -15.30
C GLU A 498 46.48 -1.01 -16.70
N GLY A 499 45.46 -1.61 -17.29
CA GLY A 499 45.57 -2.31 -18.57
C GLY A 499 44.22 -2.30 -19.29
N GLU A 500 44.25 -1.72 -20.48
CA GLU A 500 43.14 -1.40 -21.37
C GLU A 500 42.04 -2.48 -21.49
N LYS A 501 40.79 -2.01 -21.39
CA LYS A 501 39.56 -2.62 -21.94
C LYS A 501 39.25 -4.05 -21.45
N SER A 502 39.20 -4.27 -20.14
CA SER A 502 38.31 -5.31 -19.59
C SER A 502 36.85 -4.93 -19.88
N LYS A 503 35.97 -5.91 -20.12
CA LYS A 503 34.56 -5.66 -20.51
C LYS A 503 33.90 -4.68 -19.52
N GLN A 504 33.71 -3.43 -19.94
CA GLN A 504 32.96 -2.41 -19.20
C GLN A 504 31.45 -2.66 -19.26
N PHE A 505 31.04 -3.93 -19.28
CA PHE A 505 29.63 -4.33 -19.24
C PHE A 505 29.47 -5.76 -18.72
N PHE A 506 28.34 -6.01 -18.09
CA PHE A 506 27.84 -7.33 -17.71
C PHE A 506 26.39 -7.47 -18.18
N THR A 507 25.85 -8.69 -18.16
CA THR A 507 24.48 -8.96 -18.59
C THR A 507 23.56 -9.29 -17.42
N LEU A 508 22.24 -9.22 -17.62
CA LEU A 508 21.28 -9.73 -16.64
C LEU A 508 21.54 -11.22 -16.33
N LEU A 509 22.00 -12.00 -17.31
CA LEU A 509 22.41 -13.39 -17.08
C LEU A 509 23.61 -13.50 -16.11
N ASP A 510 24.55 -12.55 -16.15
CA ASP A 510 25.70 -12.55 -15.23
C ASP A 510 25.27 -12.21 -13.79
N LEU A 511 24.29 -11.30 -13.63
CA LEU A 511 23.67 -11.00 -12.32
C LEU A 511 22.95 -12.23 -11.75
N THR A 512 22.14 -12.92 -12.56
CA THR A 512 21.42 -14.15 -12.12
C THR A 512 22.34 -15.32 -11.78
N ARG A 513 23.63 -15.24 -12.15
CA ARG A 513 24.66 -16.24 -11.90
C ARG A 513 25.69 -15.79 -10.87
N ASP A 514 25.41 -14.71 -10.14
CA ASP A 514 26.25 -14.18 -9.06
C ASP A 514 27.70 -13.88 -9.49
N LYS A 515 27.88 -13.48 -10.77
CA LYS A 515 29.21 -13.26 -11.37
C LYS A 515 29.78 -11.86 -11.14
N VAL A 516 28.92 -10.92 -10.76
CA VAL A 516 29.25 -9.50 -10.63
C VAL A 516 29.43 -9.15 -9.16
N ARG A 517 30.54 -8.53 -8.80
CA ARG A 517 30.87 -8.16 -7.42
C ARG A 517 31.35 -6.73 -7.33
N TYR A 518 30.97 -6.06 -6.26
CA TYR A 518 31.58 -4.83 -5.81
C TYR A 518 32.65 -5.14 -4.76
N VAL A 519 33.82 -4.52 -4.88
CA VAL A 519 34.94 -4.64 -3.95
C VAL A 519 35.25 -3.25 -3.42
N HIS A 520 35.10 -3.06 -2.11
CA HIS A 520 35.41 -1.81 -1.43
C HIS A 520 36.93 -1.66 -1.22
N ASP A 521 37.47 -0.45 -1.33
CA ASP A 521 38.92 -0.20 -1.26
C ASP A 521 39.49 -0.12 0.18
N GLY A 522 38.60 0.06 1.16
CA GLY A 522 38.94 0.13 2.59
C GLY A 522 39.11 1.56 3.12
N SER A 523 38.63 2.57 2.38
CA SER A 523 38.52 3.94 2.86
C SER A 523 37.34 4.14 3.83
N GLU A 524 37.49 5.04 4.80
CA GLU A 524 36.44 5.36 5.79
C GLU A 524 35.32 6.24 5.20
N ASN A 525 34.60 5.71 4.21
CA ASN A 525 33.40 6.33 3.66
C ASN A 525 32.15 5.53 4.05
N HIS A 526 30.98 6.17 3.94
CA HIS A 526 29.69 5.55 4.27
C HIS A 526 28.86 5.21 3.03
N GLN A 527 29.25 5.74 1.87
CA GLN A 527 28.49 5.64 0.63
C GLN A 527 29.43 5.66 -0.58
N ASP A 528 29.08 4.89 -1.59
CA ASP A 528 29.67 4.95 -2.93
C ASP A 528 28.57 4.73 -3.98
N ALA A 529 28.86 4.95 -5.26
CA ALA A 529 27.87 4.90 -6.33
C ALA A 529 28.47 4.40 -7.64
N ILE A 530 27.67 3.63 -8.38
CA ILE A 530 28.04 3.11 -9.71
C ILE A 530 27.04 3.67 -10.73
N VAL A 531 27.51 4.35 -11.78
CA VAL A 531 26.64 4.77 -12.88
C VAL A 531 26.64 3.70 -13.97
N LEU A 532 25.45 3.21 -14.31
CA LEU A 532 25.21 2.14 -15.28
C LEU A 532 24.35 2.63 -16.44
N ASP A 533 24.69 2.22 -17.66
CA ASP A 533 23.82 2.36 -18.83
C ASP A 533 23.22 0.99 -19.20
N MET A 534 21.90 0.89 -19.21
CA MET A 534 21.21 -0.29 -19.72
C MET A 534 20.87 -0.16 -21.20
N GLU A 535 21.24 -1.18 -21.99
CA GLU A 535 20.94 -1.31 -23.41
C GLU A 535 20.23 -2.67 -23.66
N LEU A 536 19.15 -2.66 -24.45
CA LEU A 536 18.39 -3.85 -24.81
C LEU A 536 18.73 -4.30 -26.24
N ILE A 537 19.16 -5.54 -26.38
CA ILE A 537 19.52 -6.15 -27.67
C ILE A 537 18.51 -7.27 -27.98
N PRO A 538 17.58 -7.07 -28.94
CA PRO A 538 16.59 -8.08 -29.30
C PRO A 538 17.20 -9.19 -30.15
N GLU A 539 16.54 -10.35 -30.19
CA GLU A 539 16.81 -11.37 -31.19
C GLU A 539 16.53 -10.86 -32.61
N THR A 540 17.18 -11.44 -33.62
CA THR A 540 17.15 -10.98 -35.02
C THR A 540 15.76 -10.90 -35.66
N LYS A 541 14.75 -11.57 -35.09
CA LYS A 541 13.35 -11.54 -35.56
C LYS A 541 12.49 -10.45 -34.93
N PHE A 542 13.02 -9.75 -33.94
CA PHE A 542 12.30 -8.75 -33.16
C PHE A 542 12.88 -7.36 -33.43
N THR A 543 12.00 -6.36 -33.44
CA THR A 543 12.39 -4.95 -33.52
C THR A 543 11.90 -4.27 -32.26
N LEU A 544 12.81 -3.60 -31.54
CA LEU A 544 12.44 -2.86 -30.35
C LEU A 544 11.65 -1.61 -30.75
N PRO A 545 10.53 -1.31 -30.07
CA PRO A 545 9.86 -0.02 -30.19
C PRO A 545 10.80 1.15 -29.88
N SER A 546 10.60 2.32 -30.49
CA SER A 546 11.46 3.49 -30.32
C SER A 546 11.66 3.91 -28.86
N TYR A 547 10.62 3.75 -28.03
CA TYR A 547 10.67 4.06 -26.59
C TYR A 547 11.51 3.07 -25.76
N LEU A 548 11.93 1.94 -26.33
CA LEU A 548 12.86 0.97 -25.73
C LEU A 548 14.23 0.97 -26.40
N GLN A 549 14.43 1.80 -27.42
CA GLN A 549 15.71 1.95 -28.10
C GLN A 549 16.61 2.91 -27.34
N GLY A 550 17.93 2.71 -27.46
CA GLY A 550 18.94 3.55 -26.82
C GLY A 550 19.34 3.06 -25.43
N ARG A 551 20.04 3.93 -24.70
CA ARG A 551 20.57 3.64 -23.36
C ARG A 551 19.78 4.37 -22.29
N ASN A 552 19.55 3.67 -21.18
CA ASN A 552 18.94 4.26 -19.99
C ASN A 552 19.98 4.26 -18.86
N THR A 553 20.39 5.44 -18.46
CA THR A 553 21.42 5.67 -17.44
C THR A 553 20.78 5.71 -16.05
N PHE A 554 21.40 5.07 -15.07
CA PHE A 554 20.97 5.09 -13.68
C PHE A 554 22.14 4.85 -12.71
N VAL A 555 21.90 5.11 -11.43
CA VAL A 555 22.87 4.94 -10.34
C VAL A 555 22.51 3.75 -9.47
N LEU A 556 23.41 2.79 -9.33
CA LEU A 556 23.36 1.81 -8.26
C LEU A 556 24.15 2.34 -7.05
N HIS A 557 23.43 2.68 -5.98
CA HIS A 557 24.02 3.14 -4.73
C HIS A 557 24.61 1.99 -3.93
N VAL A 558 25.70 2.27 -3.21
CA VAL A 558 26.39 1.34 -2.33
C VAL A 558 26.45 1.95 -0.93
N ASN A 559 25.84 1.29 0.05
CA ASN A 559 25.94 1.64 1.46
C ASN A 559 27.11 0.89 2.10
N VAL A 560 28.08 1.65 2.63
CA VAL A 560 29.28 1.12 3.26
C VAL A 560 29.10 1.15 4.77
N THR A 561 29.04 -0.03 5.38
CA THR A 561 28.97 -0.15 6.84
C THR A 561 30.38 -0.07 7.42
N PRO A 562 30.67 0.89 8.32
CA PRO A 562 32.00 1.05 8.92
C PRO A 562 32.44 -0.21 9.65
N VAL A 563 33.74 -0.50 9.57
CA VAL A 563 34.36 -1.59 10.33
C VAL A 563 35.35 -0.97 11.31
N ASN A 564 35.29 -1.37 12.59
CA ASN A 564 36.23 -0.86 13.59
C ASN A 564 37.58 -1.57 13.45
N ASP A 565 38.45 -1.04 12.60
CA ASP A 565 39.82 -1.49 12.36
C ASP A 565 40.87 -0.62 13.11
N PRO A 566 42.11 -1.12 13.30
CA PRO A 566 43.16 -0.35 13.96
C PRO A 566 43.65 0.80 13.05
N PRO A 567 43.85 2.03 13.58
CA PRO A 567 44.24 3.17 12.75
C PRO A 567 45.61 2.95 12.10
N VAL A 568 45.69 3.10 10.77
CA VAL A 568 46.93 2.97 10.01
C VAL A 568 47.68 4.31 10.00
N LEU A 569 48.79 4.37 10.74
CA LEU A 569 49.67 5.56 10.81
C LEU A 569 50.71 5.54 9.68
N ASN A 570 50.45 6.26 8.59
CA ASN A 570 51.44 6.48 7.53
C ASN A 570 52.38 7.65 7.87
N LEU A 571 53.54 7.33 8.42
CA LEU A 571 54.61 8.30 8.68
C LEU A 571 55.52 8.46 7.46
N LEU A 572 55.61 9.69 6.94
CA LEU A 572 56.63 10.05 5.94
C LEU A 572 58.04 9.85 6.51
N PRO A 573 59.02 9.35 5.74
CA PRO A 573 60.39 9.14 6.22
C PRO A 573 60.96 10.42 6.85
N GLY A 574 61.41 10.33 8.10
CA GLY A 574 62.02 11.44 8.84
C GLY A 574 61.08 12.30 9.68
N LYS A 575 59.77 12.00 9.76
CA LYS A 575 58.87 12.67 10.71
C LYS A 575 58.81 11.95 12.06
N LEU A 576 58.94 12.73 13.13
CA LEU A 576 58.98 12.25 14.51
C LEU A 576 57.58 12.38 15.14
N LEU A 577 56.95 11.25 15.48
CA LEU A 577 55.62 11.21 16.07
C LEU A 577 55.72 11.45 17.59
N ARG A 578 55.31 12.62 18.06
CA ARG A 578 55.31 12.97 19.50
C ARG A 578 53.95 12.63 20.11
N LEU A 579 53.90 11.57 20.91
CA LEU A 579 52.71 11.19 21.67
C LEU A 579 52.70 11.94 23.01
N THR A 580 51.64 12.69 23.29
CA THR A 580 51.42 13.31 24.61
C THR A 580 50.97 12.26 25.62
N GLN A 581 51.65 12.20 26.76
CA GLN A 581 51.60 11.12 27.75
C GLN A 581 50.26 10.97 28.52
N SER A 582 49.20 11.66 28.12
CA SER A 582 47.93 11.76 28.86
C SER A 582 46.74 11.01 28.23
N VAL A 583 46.95 10.13 27.24
CA VAL A 583 45.86 9.37 26.60
C VAL A 583 46.02 7.87 26.93
N ARG A 584 45.00 7.25 27.54
CA ARG A 584 44.99 5.81 27.89
C ARG A 584 45.24 4.88 26.68
N SER A 585 45.04 5.37 25.45
CA SER A 585 45.30 4.66 24.20
C SER A 585 46.79 4.56 23.81
N ALA A 586 47.69 5.29 24.49
CA ALA A 586 49.13 5.24 24.20
C ALA A 586 49.77 3.87 24.49
N SER A 587 49.19 3.07 25.40
CA SER A 587 49.68 1.73 25.73
C SER A 587 49.41 0.69 24.64
N ILE A 588 48.39 0.88 23.81
CA ILE A 588 48.03 -0.05 22.73
C ILE A 588 48.98 0.15 21.54
N ILE A 589 49.26 1.41 21.19
CA ILE A 589 50.17 1.77 20.09
C ILE A 589 51.61 1.34 20.41
N LEU A 590 52.06 1.42 21.67
CA LEU A 590 53.41 0.99 22.06
C LEU A 590 53.60 -0.54 22.02
N HIS A 591 52.56 -1.34 22.29
CA HIS A 591 52.71 -2.79 22.39
C HIS A 591 52.99 -3.43 21.02
N ASP A 592 52.41 -2.89 19.94
CA ASP A 592 52.61 -3.39 18.58
C ASP A 592 53.92 -2.87 17.94
N LEU A 593 54.40 -1.68 18.33
CA LEU A 593 55.69 -1.14 17.86
C LEU A 593 56.91 -1.83 18.51
N LEU A 594 56.77 -2.34 19.75
CA LEU A 594 57.86 -3.02 20.48
C LEU A 594 58.25 -4.39 19.90
N LEU A 595 57.42 -5.00 19.06
CA LEU A 595 57.73 -6.27 18.39
C LEU A 595 58.67 -6.10 17.18
N SER A 596 58.94 -4.86 16.73
CA SER A 596 59.69 -4.61 15.48
C SER A 596 61.11 -4.09 15.66
N SER A 597 61.58 -3.67 16.85
CA SER A 597 62.92 -3.08 16.97
C SER A 597 63.49 -3.14 18.39
N CYS A 598 64.64 -3.79 18.53
CA CYS A 598 65.42 -3.86 19.75
C CYS A 598 66.16 -2.53 20.03
N MET A 599 66.51 -2.30 21.31
CA MET A 599 67.36 -1.23 21.90
C MET A 599 66.75 0.16 22.14
N LEU A 600 66.41 0.49 23.40
CA LEU A 600 67.18 1.39 24.30
C LEU A 600 66.41 1.86 25.56
N CYS A 601 67.21 2.18 26.58
CA CYS A 601 66.95 2.38 28.02
C CYS A 601 65.70 3.14 28.49
N PHE A 602 65.04 2.59 29.52
CA PHE A 602 64.11 3.31 30.40
C PHE A 602 64.86 3.95 31.58
N THR A 603 64.61 5.25 31.83
CA THR A 603 64.80 5.88 33.15
C THR A 603 63.43 6.24 33.70
N THR A 604 63.14 5.73 34.91
CA THR A 604 61.85 5.83 35.59
C THR A 604 61.70 7.14 36.36
N TYR A 605 60.58 7.85 36.17
CA TYR A 605 60.04 8.76 37.18
C TYR A 605 58.53 8.55 37.33
N SER A 606 58.13 8.35 38.59
CA SER A 606 56.78 8.10 39.08
C SER A 606 56.09 9.41 39.43
N VAL A 607 54.87 9.66 38.92
CA VAL A 607 53.90 10.57 39.58
C VAL A 607 52.46 10.08 39.37
N LYS A 608 51.68 10.30 40.43
CA LYS A 608 50.38 9.76 40.84
C LYS A 608 49.19 10.05 39.93
N SER A 609 48.33 9.02 39.89
CA SER A 609 46.90 9.00 39.59
C SER A 609 46.10 10.16 40.17
N THR A 610 45.21 10.76 39.37
CA THR A 610 43.92 11.27 39.84
C THR A 610 42.84 11.05 38.78
N ARG A 611 41.71 10.52 39.25
CA ARG A 611 40.51 10.15 38.51
C ARG A 611 39.77 11.39 37.99
N LEU A 612 39.17 11.26 36.80
CA LEU A 612 37.72 11.36 36.60
C LEU A 612 37.34 10.54 35.36
#